data_AF-A0AA97JB12-F1
#
_entry.id   AF-A0AA97JB12-F1
#
_cell.length_a   1.000
_cell.length_b   1.000
_cell.length_c   1.000
_cell.angle_alpha   90.00
_cell.angle_beta   90.00
_cell.angle_gamma   90.00
#
_symmetry.space_group_name_H-M   'P 1'
#
loop_
_entity.id
_entity.type
_entity.pdbx_description
1 polymer ?
#
loop_
_entity_poly.entity_id
_entity_poly.type
_entity_poly.pdbx_seq_one_letter_code
_entity_poly.pdbx_strand_id
1 'polypeptide(L)'
;MSCSDVSNPEYLKENRMQSLNHFDQVSLPYQSTPGGTPEENMASQQHPRLLEALQQLADLDFPLDKLWERLMAGLPLKQKVEELETQQKTLENIVSVLSRELGRRDAAPADTLGEAMARILYLEEKVEHQDSLLAMKDVMISNLVARIHTLEQTTYDGCFLWKISDVGLRTQEALTNKRPALYSPCFYTSRYGYKLRLKLFLNGDGIGTRTHLSLFLVVMKGEYDFQLKWPFQHKVTFTLLDQVNKHHVSTSFRPLQTSSSFQRPMSENNVASGLPEFFPLNLLHASGATYICNNTLAFQAVIDTKA
;
A
#
# COMPACT_ATOMS: atom_id res chain seq x y z
N MET A 1 21.42 5.30 -30.38
CA MET A 1 21.59 5.27 -28.92
C MET A 1 20.40 4.56 -28.33
N SER A 2 20.67 3.39 -27.75
CA SER A 2 19.70 2.49 -27.13
C SER A 2 19.32 3.02 -25.75
N CYS A 3 18.08 2.78 -25.33
CA CYS A 3 17.65 2.92 -23.95
C CYS A 3 17.07 1.56 -23.54
N SER A 4 17.78 0.82 -22.70
CA SER A 4 17.28 -0.36 -22.01
C SER A 4 18.02 -0.54 -20.68
N ASP A 5 17.24 -1.01 -19.69
CA ASP A 5 17.61 -1.64 -18.42
C ASP A 5 18.14 -0.67 -17.35
N VAL A 6 17.51 -0.54 -16.16
CA VAL A 6 17.34 -1.60 -15.15
C VAL A 6 16.12 -1.32 -14.28
N SER A 7 15.20 -2.29 -14.20
CA SER A 7 14.24 -2.45 -13.10
C SER A 7 14.48 -3.84 -12.49
N ASN A 8 15.08 -3.91 -11.30
CA ASN A 8 15.29 -5.14 -10.56
C ASN A 8 14.46 -5.11 -9.25
N PRO A 9 13.45 -6.00 -9.07
CA PRO A 9 12.61 -6.03 -7.88
C PRO A 9 13.09 -7.12 -6.90
N GLU A 10 14.14 -6.84 -6.12
CA GLU A 10 14.68 -7.78 -5.11
C GLU A 10 15.10 -7.07 -3.80
N TYR A 11 14.36 -6.04 -3.36
CA TYR A 11 14.65 -5.35 -2.09
C TYR A 11 13.47 -5.20 -1.12
N LEU A 12 12.41 -6.01 -1.29
CA LEU A 12 11.26 -6.02 -0.38
C LEU A 12 10.96 -7.43 0.14
N LYS A 13 11.98 -8.09 0.70
CA LYS A 13 11.79 -9.23 1.60
C LYS A 13 12.97 -9.31 2.58
N GLU A 14 12.91 -8.51 3.64
CA GLU A 14 13.47 -8.94 4.92
C GLU A 14 12.82 -8.17 6.07
N ASN A 15 12.48 -8.91 7.12
CA ASN A 15 12.02 -8.45 8.43
C ASN A 15 10.55 -8.05 8.58
N ARG A 16 9.69 -9.07 8.47
CA ARG A 16 8.50 -9.19 9.33
C ARG A 16 8.81 -10.15 10.49
N MET A 17 8.60 -9.64 11.71
CA MET A 17 8.39 -10.36 12.98
C MET A 17 9.54 -11.25 13.53
N GLN A 18 10.21 -10.75 14.57
CA GLN A 18 10.55 -11.56 15.73
C GLN A 18 10.18 -10.82 17.03
N SER A 19 9.38 -11.51 17.83
CA SER A 19 9.03 -11.23 19.23
C SER A 19 10.29 -11.26 20.10
N LEU A 20 10.43 -10.32 21.03
CA LEU A 20 11.32 -10.43 22.18
C LEU A 20 10.73 -9.64 23.37
N ASN A 21 9.86 -10.33 24.11
CA ASN A 21 9.70 -10.12 25.55
C ASN A 21 10.88 -10.79 26.25
N HIS A 22 11.91 -10.05 26.68
CA HIS A 22 12.76 -10.48 27.79
C HIS A 22 13.69 -9.35 28.27
N PHE A 23 13.38 -8.82 29.46
CA PHE A 23 14.27 -8.43 30.56
C PHE A 23 13.74 -7.19 31.29
N ASP A 24 12.85 -7.46 32.24
CA ASP A 24 12.77 -6.72 33.48
C ASP A 24 14.01 -7.01 34.35
N GLN A 25 14.25 -6.09 35.29
CA GLN A 25 15.21 -6.13 36.42
C GLN A 25 16.59 -5.54 36.15
N VAL A 26 16.69 -4.21 36.30
CA VAL A 26 17.72 -3.64 37.19
C VAL A 26 17.11 -2.49 37.99
N SER A 27 16.95 -2.74 39.28
CA SER A 27 16.51 -1.81 40.32
C SER A 27 17.50 -0.64 40.49
N LEU A 28 17.00 0.59 40.55
CA LEU A 28 17.73 1.71 41.14
C LEU A 28 16.99 2.16 42.41
N PRO A 29 17.63 2.06 43.60
CA PRO A 29 16.98 2.35 44.86
C PRO A 29 16.79 3.85 45.06
N TYR A 30 15.54 4.21 45.36
CA TYR A 30 15.18 5.42 46.10
C TYR A 30 15.97 5.46 47.41
N GLN A 31 16.77 6.52 47.62
CA GLN A 31 17.17 6.94 48.95
C GLN A 31 16.69 8.37 49.17
N SER A 32 15.74 8.46 50.09
CA SER A 32 15.19 9.69 50.62
C SER A 32 16.06 10.21 51.77
N THR A 33 16.14 11.54 51.83
CA THR A 33 16.47 12.43 52.97
C THR A 33 17.94 12.71 53.29
N PRO A 34 18.28 13.81 53.99
CA PRO A 34 17.52 15.07 54.20
C PRO A 34 18.35 16.36 54.03
N GLY A 35 17.71 17.43 53.58
CA GLY A 35 18.06 18.79 53.99
C GLY A 35 17.08 19.24 55.07
N GLY A 36 17.59 19.63 56.24
CA GLY A 36 16.79 20.14 57.36
C GLY A 36 17.55 20.13 58.67
N THR A 37 18.07 21.29 59.05
CA THR A 37 18.71 21.64 60.32
C THR A 37 17.84 21.31 61.54
N PRO A 38 18.47 21.00 62.68
CA PRO A 38 18.37 21.86 63.86
C PRO A 38 19.77 22.13 64.43
N GLU A 39 20.16 23.39 64.65
CA GLU A 39 20.07 24.03 65.97
C GLU A 39 20.19 23.08 67.17
N GLU A 40 21.07 23.47 68.09
CA GLU A 40 21.26 22.95 69.45
C GLU A 40 22.14 21.70 69.61
N ASN A 41 23.11 21.84 70.53
CA ASN A 41 23.88 20.79 71.20
C ASN A 41 25.17 20.26 70.54
N MET A 42 26.11 21.15 70.22
CA MET A 42 27.55 20.89 70.48
C MET A 42 28.32 22.11 71.03
N ALA A 43 27.60 23.12 71.55
CA ALA A 43 28.15 24.18 72.41
C ALA A 43 28.09 23.82 73.92
N SER A 44 27.59 22.63 74.26
CA SER A 44 27.22 22.26 75.64
C SER A 44 28.22 21.35 76.37
N GLN A 45 29.45 21.18 75.87
CA GLN A 45 30.48 20.35 76.54
C GLN A 45 31.84 21.04 76.78
N GLN A 46 32.03 22.30 76.38
CA GLN A 46 33.19 23.12 76.79
C GLN A 46 32.85 24.20 77.82
N HIS A 47 31.56 24.36 78.13
CA HIS A 47 31.06 25.44 78.98
C HIS A 47 31.31 25.34 80.50
N PRO A 48 31.66 24.19 81.12
CA PRO A 48 32.08 24.19 82.53
C PRO A 48 33.59 24.43 82.70
N ARG A 49 34.43 24.13 81.70
CA ARG A 49 35.89 24.34 81.78
C ARG A 49 36.35 25.74 81.41
N LEU A 50 35.60 26.45 80.55
CA LEU A 50 35.84 27.87 80.30
C LEU A 50 35.39 28.75 81.46
N LEU A 51 34.36 28.35 82.22
CA LEU A 51 33.91 29.09 83.40
C LEU A 51 34.89 28.97 84.59
N GLU A 52 35.48 27.80 84.82
CA GLU A 52 36.50 27.61 85.87
C GLU A 52 37.85 28.28 85.53
N ALA A 53 38.23 28.34 84.25
CA ALA A 53 39.43 29.07 83.82
C ALA A 53 39.24 30.61 83.86
N LEU A 54 38.01 31.09 83.67
CA LEU A 54 37.67 32.52 83.77
C LEU A 54 37.47 32.99 85.23
N GLN A 55 37.16 32.10 86.16
CA GLN A 55 37.08 32.42 87.60
C GLN A 55 38.47 32.67 88.22
N GLN A 56 39.54 32.13 87.63
CA GLN A 56 40.93 32.32 88.09
C GLN A 56 41.67 33.49 87.41
N LEU A 57 41.03 34.13 86.42
CA LEU A 57 41.53 35.31 85.71
C LEU A 57 40.78 36.61 86.09
N ALA A 58 39.80 36.53 87.00
CA ALA A 58 38.96 37.65 87.41
C ALA A 58 39.60 38.61 88.44
N ASP A 59 40.79 38.30 88.99
CA ASP A 59 41.43 39.09 90.06
C ASP A 59 42.78 39.73 89.65
N LEU A 60 43.04 39.91 88.36
CA LEU A 60 44.20 40.69 87.88
C LEU A 60 43.77 41.65 86.75
N ASP A 61 43.71 42.95 87.06
CA ASP A 61 43.49 44.05 86.11
C ASP A 61 44.57 44.01 85.00
N PHE A 62 44.22 43.50 83.82
CA PHE A 62 45.06 43.56 82.62
C PHE A 62 44.28 44.23 81.47
N PRO A 63 44.80 45.33 80.89
CA PRO A 63 44.06 46.14 79.93
C PRO A 63 43.94 45.44 78.55
N LEU A 64 42.77 44.86 78.29
CA LEU A 64 42.36 44.23 77.03
C LEU A 64 42.35 45.21 75.84
N ASP A 65 42.26 46.51 76.10
CA ASP A 65 42.12 47.55 75.07
C ASP A 65 43.36 47.65 74.16
N LYS A 66 44.56 47.40 74.71
CA LYS A 66 45.81 47.44 73.94
C LYS A 66 46.00 46.23 73.01
N LEU A 67 45.38 45.10 73.32
CA LEU A 67 45.36 43.93 72.45
C LEU A 67 44.35 44.10 71.32
N TRP A 68 43.20 44.71 71.61
CA TRP A 68 42.21 45.09 70.60
C TRP A 68 42.77 46.10 69.59
N GLU A 69 43.53 47.10 70.02
CA GLU A 69 44.19 48.03 69.08
C GLU A 69 45.25 47.34 68.20
N ARG A 70 45.99 46.36 68.71
CA ARG A 70 46.98 45.58 67.92
C ARG A 70 46.35 44.61 66.92
N LEU A 71 45.18 44.05 67.24
CA LEU A 71 44.39 43.22 66.31
C LEU A 71 43.72 44.08 65.23
N MET A 72 43.21 45.26 65.59
CA MET A 72 42.59 46.20 64.65
C MET A 72 43.58 46.90 63.72
N ALA A 73 44.89 46.88 64.04
CA ALA A 73 45.96 47.47 63.23
C ALA A 73 46.29 46.68 61.94
N GLY A 74 45.73 45.48 61.74
CA GLY A 74 45.92 44.69 60.52
C GLY A 74 44.80 44.91 59.49
N LEU A 75 44.89 45.94 58.64
CA LEU A 75 44.06 46.11 57.44
C LEU A 75 44.43 45.05 56.38
N PRO A 76 43.61 44.00 56.22
CA PRO A 76 43.05 43.71 54.88
C PRO A 76 41.62 43.14 54.89
N LEU A 77 41.03 42.87 56.07
CA LEU A 77 39.78 42.12 56.16
C LEU A 77 38.55 42.96 55.77
N LYS A 78 38.49 44.24 56.16
CA LYS A 78 37.39 45.14 55.78
C LYS A 78 37.30 45.37 54.27
N GLN A 79 38.44 45.61 53.61
CA GLN A 79 38.48 45.76 52.15
C GLN A 79 38.09 44.47 51.43
N LYS A 80 38.51 43.30 51.95
CA LYS A 80 38.13 41.99 51.40
C LYS A 80 36.63 41.72 51.54
N VAL A 81 36.02 42.12 52.65
CA VAL A 81 34.57 42.01 52.88
C VAL A 81 33.81 42.91 51.91
N GLU A 82 34.24 44.16 51.74
CA GLU A 82 33.62 45.10 50.81
C GLU A 82 33.77 44.63 49.35
N GLU A 83 34.93 44.08 48.97
CA GLU A 83 35.15 43.47 47.65
C GLU A 83 34.26 42.23 47.44
N LEU A 84 34.15 41.35 48.44
CA LEU A 84 33.27 40.18 48.38
C LEU A 84 31.79 40.57 48.29
N GLU A 85 31.36 41.64 48.95
CA GLU A 85 29.99 42.17 48.85
C GLU A 85 29.71 42.71 47.44
N THR A 86 30.67 43.41 46.83
CA THR A 86 30.51 43.85 45.43
C THR A 86 30.48 42.67 44.46
N GLN A 87 31.32 41.65 44.67
CA GLN A 87 31.31 40.42 43.87
C GLN A 87 29.99 39.66 44.03
N GLN A 88 29.47 39.52 45.25
CA GLN A 88 28.16 38.92 45.50
C GLN A 88 27.08 39.67 44.74
N LYS A 89 27.06 41.00 44.79
CA LYS A 89 26.09 41.83 44.05
C LYS A 89 26.19 41.65 42.54
N THR A 90 27.40 41.52 42.00
CA THR A 90 27.59 41.24 40.56
C THR A 90 27.11 39.84 40.18
N LEU A 91 27.37 38.83 41.02
CA LEU A 91 26.90 37.47 40.81
C LEU A 91 25.37 37.40 40.89
N GLU A 92 24.75 38.08 41.83
CA GLU A 92 23.28 38.19 41.93
C GLU A 92 22.68 38.84 40.67
N ASN A 93 23.31 39.89 40.15
CA ASN A 93 22.89 40.51 38.89
C ASN A 93 23.05 39.56 37.69
N ILE A 94 24.16 38.83 37.61
CA ILE A 94 24.38 37.83 36.54
C ILE A 94 23.35 36.72 36.64
N VAL A 95 23.09 36.19 37.84
CA VAL A 95 22.06 35.17 38.07
C VAL A 95 20.68 35.70 37.71
N SER A 96 20.37 36.96 38.02
CA SER A 96 19.09 37.60 37.63
C SER A 96 18.95 37.70 36.11
N VAL A 97 20.00 38.16 35.41
CA VAL A 97 19.99 38.28 33.95
C VAL A 97 19.92 36.90 33.31
N LEU A 98 20.71 35.93 33.76
CA LEU A 98 20.67 34.56 33.24
C LEU A 98 19.34 33.88 33.52
N SER A 99 18.74 34.04 34.70
CA SER A 99 17.40 33.54 35.02
C SER A 99 16.35 34.15 34.09
N ARG A 100 16.47 35.45 33.79
CA ARG A 100 15.59 36.14 32.85
C ARG A 100 15.78 35.67 31.40
N GLU A 101 17.03 35.43 30.99
CA GLU A 101 17.36 34.94 29.64
C GLU A 101 17.07 33.45 29.45
N LEU A 102 17.10 32.65 30.52
CA LEU A 102 16.66 31.25 30.52
C LEU A 102 15.12 31.18 30.43
N GLY A 103 14.41 31.98 31.24
CA GLY A 103 12.94 32.06 31.17
C GLY A 103 12.40 32.60 29.83
N ARG A 104 13.22 33.32 29.06
CA ARG A 104 12.90 33.72 27.67
C ARG A 104 13.13 32.62 26.65
N ARG A 105 14.09 31.71 26.90
CA ARG A 105 14.44 30.62 25.97
C ARG A 105 13.53 29.39 26.11
N ASP A 106 12.96 29.14 27.29
CA ASP A 106 11.98 28.07 27.51
C ASP A 106 10.61 28.33 26.85
N ALA A 107 10.43 29.51 26.26
CA ALA A 107 9.19 29.93 25.61
C ALA A 107 9.33 29.97 24.08
N ALA A 108 9.65 28.84 23.44
CA ALA A 108 8.82 28.52 22.28
C ALA A 108 7.43 28.26 22.86
N PRO A 109 6.39 29.06 22.54
CA PRO A 109 5.10 28.90 23.19
C PRO A 109 4.67 27.44 22.98
N ALA A 110 4.45 26.69 24.06
CA ALA A 110 3.96 25.31 23.96
C ALA A 110 2.72 25.23 23.03
N ASP A 111 1.95 26.32 22.96
CA ASP A 111 0.88 26.54 22.00
C ASP A 111 1.33 26.43 20.54
N THR A 112 2.45 27.03 20.14
CA THR A 112 2.96 26.95 18.75
C THR A 112 3.41 25.55 18.34
N LEU A 113 4.01 24.79 19.27
CA LEU A 113 4.39 23.40 19.02
C LEU A 113 3.15 22.49 18.98
N GLY A 114 2.18 22.74 19.88
CA GLY A 114 0.89 22.03 19.89
C GLY A 114 0.07 22.28 18.63
N GLU A 115 0.02 23.53 18.15
CA GLU A 115 -0.60 23.90 16.87
C GLU A 115 0.09 23.24 15.68
N ALA A 116 1.43 23.23 15.65
CA ALA A 116 2.18 22.55 14.60
C ALA A 116 1.92 21.04 14.60
N MET A 117 1.89 20.41 15.78
CA MET A 117 1.60 18.97 15.92
C MET A 117 0.16 18.64 15.48
N ALA A 118 -0.83 19.44 15.89
CA ALA A 118 -2.21 19.28 15.45
C ALA A 118 -2.34 19.46 13.93
N ARG A 119 -1.58 20.40 13.34
CA ARG A 119 -1.54 20.59 11.90
C ARG A 119 -0.89 19.42 11.17
N ILE A 120 0.18 18.84 11.73
CA ILE A 120 0.83 17.64 11.18
C ILE A 120 -0.16 16.48 11.15
N LEU A 121 -0.82 16.16 12.28
CA LEU A 121 -1.81 15.08 12.35
C LEU A 121 -2.96 15.27 11.36
N TYR A 122 -3.48 16.51 11.23
CA TYR A 122 -4.51 16.83 10.25
C TYR A 122 -4.04 16.63 8.80
N LEU A 123 -2.79 17.02 8.49
CA LEU A 123 -2.23 16.83 7.16
C LEU A 123 -1.94 15.36 6.86
N GLU A 124 -1.49 14.59 7.84
CA GLU A 124 -1.30 13.14 7.75
C GLU A 124 -2.62 12.44 7.44
N GLU A 125 -3.69 12.74 8.19
CA GLU A 125 -5.04 12.22 7.91
C GLU A 125 -5.52 12.61 6.49
N LYS A 126 -5.26 13.86 6.09
CA LYS A 126 -5.62 14.34 4.75
C LYS A 126 -4.84 13.63 3.64
N VAL A 127 -3.55 13.34 3.86
CA VAL A 127 -2.71 12.59 2.92
C VAL A 127 -3.21 11.15 2.83
N GLU A 128 -3.47 10.49 3.95
CA GLU A 128 -4.02 9.14 3.98
C GLU A 128 -5.37 9.05 3.24
N HIS A 129 -6.25 10.02 3.47
CA HIS A 129 -7.51 10.11 2.75
C HIS A 129 -7.31 10.31 1.24
N GLN A 130 -6.36 11.16 0.84
CA GLN A 130 -6.02 11.36 -0.57
C GLN A 130 -5.45 10.10 -1.22
N ASP A 131 -4.58 9.36 -0.53
CA ASP A 131 -3.99 8.12 -1.03
C ASP A 131 -5.07 7.04 -1.24
N SER A 132 -6.03 6.93 -0.31
CA SER A 132 -7.19 6.05 -0.46
C SER A 132 -8.05 6.41 -1.69
N LEU A 133 -8.28 7.70 -1.92
CA LEU A 133 -8.99 8.18 -3.10
C LEU A 133 -8.22 7.93 -4.40
N LEU A 134 -6.89 8.08 -4.39
CA LEU A 134 -6.04 7.78 -5.54
C LEU A 134 -6.10 6.30 -5.88
N ALA A 135 -5.96 5.41 -4.88
CA ALA A 135 -6.08 3.97 -5.07
C ALA A 135 -7.45 3.58 -5.68
N MET A 136 -8.54 4.19 -5.20
CA MET A 136 -9.88 3.95 -5.77
C MET A 136 -9.97 4.43 -7.22
N LYS A 137 -9.39 5.59 -7.54
CA LYS A 137 -9.34 6.12 -8.91
C LYS A 137 -8.52 5.24 -9.83
N ASP A 138 -7.39 4.69 -9.38
CA ASP A 138 -6.56 3.79 -10.18
C ASP A 138 -7.31 2.50 -10.56
N VAL A 139 -8.10 1.97 -9.64
CA VAL A 139 -9.02 0.85 -9.92
C VAL A 139 -10.07 1.25 -10.94
N MET A 140 -10.68 2.44 -10.80
CA MET A 140 -11.68 2.94 -11.74
C MET A 140 -11.07 3.16 -13.15
N ILE A 141 -9.88 3.73 -13.23
CA ILE A 141 -9.15 3.94 -14.49
C ILE A 141 -8.87 2.58 -15.14
N SER A 142 -8.38 1.60 -14.38
CA SER A 142 -8.13 0.25 -14.89
C SER A 142 -9.40 -0.40 -15.45
N ASN A 143 -10.53 -0.25 -14.76
CA ASN A 143 -11.83 -0.71 -15.25
C ASN A 143 -12.29 0.00 -16.53
N LEU A 144 -12.05 1.32 -16.64
CA LEU A 144 -12.37 2.08 -17.85
C LEU A 144 -11.50 1.65 -19.03
N VAL A 145 -10.20 1.43 -18.82
CA VAL A 145 -9.28 0.93 -19.85
C VAL A 145 -9.75 -0.45 -20.36
N ALA A 146 -10.10 -1.36 -19.45
CA ALA A 146 -10.63 -2.68 -19.83
C ALA A 146 -11.94 -2.57 -20.62
N ARG A 147 -12.82 -1.63 -20.24
CA ARG A 147 -14.07 -1.38 -20.96
C ARG A 147 -13.84 -0.81 -22.35
N ILE A 148 -12.92 0.15 -22.49
CA ILE A 148 -12.55 0.73 -23.80
C ILE A 148 -12.03 -0.36 -24.73
N HIS A 149 -11.10 -1.19 -24.27
CA HIS A 149 -10.56 -2.30 -25.06
C HIS A 149 -11.64 -3.28 -25.52
N THR A 150 -12.64 -3.54 -24.68
CA THR A 150 -13.80 -4.38 -25.04
C THR A 150 -14.66 -3.72 -26.12
N LEU A 151 -14.90 -2.41 -26.01
CA LEU A 151 -15.70 -1.65 -26.96
C LEU A 151 -15.02 -1.54 -28.33
N GLU A 152 -13.70 -1.37 -28.38
CA GLU A 152 -12.92 -1.33 -29.62
C GLU A 152 -13.03 -2.63 -30.44
N GLN A 153 -13.25 -3.76 -29.76
CA GLN A 153 -13.37 -5.08 -30.40
C GLN A 153 -14.83 -5.48 -30.66
N THR A 154 -15.80 -4.69 -30.20
CA THR A 154 -17.22 -5.02 -30.33
C THR A 154 -17.71 -4.70 -31.74
N THR A 155 -18.32 -5.68 -32.40
CA THR A 155 -18.99 -5.50 -33.70
C THR A 155 -20.51 -5.58 -33.58
N TYR A 156 -21.22 -5.01 -34.57
CA TYR A 156 -22.68 -4.85 -34.55
C TYR A 156 -23.35 -5.24 -35.87
N ASP A 157 -22.71 -6.07 -36.67
CA ASP A 157 -23.17 -6.50 -38.00
C ASP A 157 -23.30 -8.03 -38.10
N GLY A 158 -23.19 -8.74 -36.98
CA GLY A 158 -23.17 -10.20 -36.95
C GLY A 158 -21.87 -10.83 -37.47
N CYS A 159 -20.87 -10.04 -37.84
CA CYS A 159 -19.55 -10.50 -38.24
C CYS A 159 -18.54 -10.18 -37.15
N PHE A 160 -17.84 -11.18 -36.63
CA PHE A 160 -16.87 -11.01 -35.56
C PHE A 160 -15.55 -11.67 -35.90
N LEU A 161 -14.45 -10.93 -35.76
CA LEU A 161 -13.09 -11.40 -35.98
C LEU A 161 -12.37 -11.47 -34.63
N TRP A 162 -11.93 -12.66 -34.25
CA TRP A 162 -11.22 -12.91 -33.01
C TRP A 162 -9.78 -13.31 -33.28
N LYS A 163 -8.85 -12.39 -33.01
CA LYS A 163 -7.41 -12.66 -32.98
C LYS A 163 -6.98 -13.03 -31.57
N ILE A 164 -6.28 -14.15 -31.45
CA ILE A 164 -5.73 -14.66 -30.21
C ILE A 164 -4.21 -14.57 -30.32
N SER A 165 -3.60 -13.79 -29.44
CA SER A 165 -2.15 -13.71 -29.27
C SER A 165 -1.66 -14.73 -28.24
N ASP A 166 -0.35 -14.98 -28.22
CA ASP A 166 0.31 -15.83 -27.24
C ASP A 166 -0.22 -17.27 -27.22
N VAL A 167 -0.49 -17.81 -28.41
CA VAL A 167 -1.11 -19.13 -28.58
C VAL A 167 -0.29 -20.22 -27.90
N GLY A 168 1.06 -20.16 -27.98
CA GLY A 168 1.93 -21.13 -27.30
C GLY A 168 1.71 -21.18 -25.79
N LEU A 169 1.67 -20.01 -25.13
CA LEU A 169 1.40 -19.91 -23.69
C LEU A 169 -0.01 -20.42 -23.37
N ARG A 170 -1.02 -19.95 -24.11
CA ARG A 170 -2.43 -20.34 -23.88
C ARG A 170 -2.67 -21.83 -24.11
N THR A 171 -1.98 -22.44 -25.07
CA THR A 171 -2.01 -23.89 -25.30
C THR A 171 -1.39 -24.63 -24.12
N GLN A 172 -0.26 -24.16 -23.58
CA GLN A 172 0.34 -24.75 -22.38
C GLN A 172 -0.59 -24.64 -21.16
N GLU A 173 -1.25 -23.50 -20.97
CA GLU A 173 -2.24 -23.30 -19.91
C GLU A 173 -3.45 -24.24 -20.06
N ALA A 174 -3.89 -24.50 -21.30
CA ALA A 174 -4.97 -25.43 -21.59
C ALA A 174 -4.54 -26.89 -21.36
N LEU A 175 -3.31 -27.26 -21.71
CA LEU A 175 -2.75 -28.60 -21.47
C LEU A 175 -2.57 -28.89 -19.98
N THR A 176 -2.11 -27.90 -19.21
CA THR A 176 -1.95 -27.99 -17.75
C THR A 176 -3.26 -27.77 -16.99
N ASN A 177 -4.36 -27.53 -17.69
CA ASN A 177 -5.69 -27.26 -17.15
C ASN A 177 -5.74 -26.04 -16.20
N LYS A 178 -4.74 -25.15 -16.24
CA LYS A 178 -4.74 -23.86 -15.52
C LYS A 178 -5.80 -22.93 -16.08
N ARG A 179 -5.93 -22.92 -17.41
CA ARG A 179 -6.94 -22.14 -18.14
C ARG A 179 -7.43 -22.93 -19.35
N PRO A 180 -8.40 -23.83 -19.17
CA PRO A 180 -8.84 -24.74 -20.24
C PRO A 180 -9.56 -24.04 -21.39
N ALA A 181 -10.22 -22.91 -21.11
CA ALA A 181 -11.04 -22.19 -22.09
C ALA A 181 -10.68 -20.70 -22.16
N LEU A 182 -10.81 -20.15 -23.36
CA LEU A 182 -10.71 -18.74 -23.68
C LEU A 182 -12.08 -18.20 -24.04
N TYR A 183 -12.36 -16.96 -23.66
CA TYR A 183 -13.56 -16.24 -24.06
C TYR A 183 -13.19 -15.05 -24.92
N SER A 184 -13.93 -14.83 -25.99
CA SER A 184 -13.81 -13.62 -26.78
C SER A 184 -14.51 -12.44 -26.10
N PRO A 185 -14.19 -11.19 -26.49
CA PRO A 185 -15.10 -10.08 -26.32
C PRO A 185 -16.51 -10.40 -26.86
N CYS A 186 -17.50 -9.67 -26.36
CA CYS A 186 -18.84 -9.78 -26.91
C CYS A 186 -18.97 -9.05 -28.24
N PHE A 187 -19.86 -9.54 -29.08
CA PHE A 187 -20.28 -8.91 -30.33
C PHE A 187 -21.79 -9.02 -30.48
N TYR A 188 -22.35 -8.26 -31.41
CA TYR A 188 -23.79 -8.17 -31.60
C TYR A 188 -24.19 -8.49 -33.04
N THR A 189 -25.39 -9.04 -33.20
CA THR A 189 -25.96 -9.30 -34.53
C THR A 189 -26.42 -8.03 -35.25
N SER A 190 -26.76 -6.98 -34.49
CA SER A 190 -27.14 -5.65 -34.96
C SER A 190 -26.96 -4.63 -33.82
N ARG A 191 -27.14 -3.32 -34.06
CA ARG A 191 -27.03 -2.29 -33.01
C ARG A 191 -27.92 -2.57 -31.78
N TYR A 192 -29.09 -3.17 -32.01
CA TYR A 192 -30.07 -3.54 -30.99
C TYR A 192 -30.35 -5.05 -31.00
N GLY A 193 -29.36 -5.84 -31.43
CA GLY A 193 -29.48 -7.27 -31.68
C GLY A 193 -29.07 -8.15 -30.49
N TYR A 194 -28.96 -9.46 -30.75
CA TYR A 194 -28.51 -10.43 -29.76
C TYR A 194 -27.06 -10.16 -29.37
N LYS A 195 -26.76 -10.24 -28.06
CA LYS A 195 -25.40 -10.19 -27.53
C LYS A 195 -24.80 -11.59 -27.51
N LEU A 196 -23.65 -11.76 -28.12
CA LEU A 196 -23.01 -13.06 -28.31
C LEU A 196 -21.53 -12.98 -27.91
N ARG A 197 -20.92 -14.12 -27.59
CA ARG A 197 -19.47 -14.27 -27.53
C ARG A 197 -19.05 -15.69 -27.90
N LEU A 198 -17.76 -15.88 -28.13
CA LEU A 198 -17.17 -17.19 -28.41
C LEU A 198 -16.49 -17.77 -27.18
N LYS A 199 -16.52 -19.10 -27.08
CA LYS A 199 -15.75 -19.89 -26.12
C LYS A 199 -14.91 -20.91 -26.88
N LEU A 200 -13.59 -20.86 -26.69
CA LEU A 200 -12.62 -21.72 -27.39
C LEU A 200 -11.85 -22.57 -26.38
N PHE A 201 -11.69 -23.85 -26.71
CA PHE A 201 -10.78 -24.76 -26.03
C PHE A 201 -9.66 -25.13 -26.99
N LEU A 202 -8.43 -24.72 -26.65
CA LEU A 202 -7.24 -25.00 -27.46
C LEU A 202 -6.81 -26.46 -27.38
N ASN A 203 -7.24 -27.18 -26.33
CA ASN A 203 -6.96 -28.60 -26.12
C ASN A 203 -8.24 -29.46 -26.14
N GLY A 204 -9.28 -28.96 -26.80
CA GLY A 204 -10.56 -29.64 -26.96
C GLY A 204 -11.45 -29.68 -25.73
N ASP A 205 -12.71 -30.05 -25.93
CA ASP A 205 -13.74 -30.25 -24.92
C ASP A 205 -14.69 -31.39 -25.34
N GLY A 206 -15.24 -32.11 -24.37
CA GLY A 206 -16.12 -33.26 -24.61
C GLY A 206 -15.47 -34.32 -25.50
N ILE A 207 -16.14 -34.69 -26.60
CA ILE A 207 -15.65 -35.70 -27.56
C ILE A 207 -14.37 -35.26 -28.32
N GLY A 208 -14.13 -33.94 -28.43
CA GLY A 208 -12.95 -33.39 -29.10
C GLY A 208 -11.73 -33.21 -28.19
N THR A 209 -11.84 -33.63 -26.92
CA THR A 209 -10.78 -33.46 -25.92
C THR A 209 -9.45 -34.04 -26.39
N ARG A 210 -8.38 -33.23 -26.36
CA ARG A 210 -7.00 -33.54 -26.77
C ARG A 210 -6.81 -33.91 -28.24
N THR A 211 -7.86 -33.92 -29.05
CA THR A 211 -7.79 -34.30 -30.47
C THR A 211 -8.10 -33.13 -31.40
N HIS A 212 -8.98 -32.23 -30.97
CA HIS A 212 -9.46 -31.11 -31.77
C HIS A 212 -9.42 -29.79 -31.00
N LEU A 213 -9.38 -28.68 -31.73
CA LEU A 213 -9.91 -27.41 -31.25
C LEU A 213 -11.42 -27.52 -31.10
N SER A 214 -11.97 -27.02 -30.00
CA SER A 214 -13.42 -26.95 -29.80
C SER A 214 -13.86 -25.50 -29.70
N LEU A 215 -14.85 -25.12 -30.51
CA LEU A 215 -15.32 -23.73 -30.61
C LEU A 215 -16.84 -23.66 -30.43
N PHE A 216 -17.28 -22.79 -29.53
CA PHE A 216 -18.68 -22.67 -29.12
C PHE A 216 -19.16 -21.23 -29.17
N LEU A 217 -20.45 -21.07 -29.49
CA LEU A 217 -21.19 -19.83 -29.31
C LEU A 217 -21.77 -19.79 -27.90
N VAL A 218 -21.74 -18.61 -27.29
CA VAL A 218 -22.45 -18.30 -26.04
C VAL A 218 -23.41 -17.17 -26.32
N VAL A 219 -24.71 -17.42 -26.09
CA VAL A 219 -25.71 -16.35 -26.07
C VAL A 219 -25.64 -15.67 -24.70
N MET A 220 -25.47 -14.36 -24.71
CA MET A 220 -25.39 -13.54 -23.50
C MET A 220 -26.66 -12.73 -23.32
N LYS A 221 -26.98 -12.38 -22.07
CA LYS A 221 -28.06 -11.45 -21.76
C LYS A 221 -27.77 -10.08 -22.39
N GLY A 222 -28.63 -9.68 -23.31
CA GLY A 222 -28.58 -8.39 -24.00
C GLY A 222 -29.57 -7.38 -23.41
N GLU A 223 -29.28 -6.10 -23.62
CA GLU A 223 -30.15 -5.00 -23.18
C GLU A 223 -31.51 -5.02 -23.92
N TYR A 224 -31.50 -5.43 -25.19
CA TYR A 224 -32.65 -5.41 -26.09
C TYR A 224 -33.37 -6.76 -26.20
N ASP A 225 -33.06 -7.73 -25.33
CA ASP A 225 -33.62 -9.09 -25.38
C ASP A 225 -35.15 -9.12 -25.33
N PHE A 226 -35.79 -8.07 -24.81
CA PHE A 226 -37.25 -7.92 -24.73
C PHE A 226 -37.93 -7.67 -26.09
N GLN A 227 -37.19 -7.19 -27.09
CA GLN A 227 -37.69 -6.94 -28.46
C GLN A 227 -37.32 -8.04 -29.46
N LEU A 228 -36.39 -8.93 -29.07
CA LEU A 228 -35.87 -9.96 -29.96
C LEU A 228 -36.76 -11.21 -29.97
N LYS A 229 -36.72 -11.95 -31.08
CA LYS A 229 -37.45 -13.21 -31.22
C LYS A 229 -36.68 -14.33 -30.51
N TRP A 230 -37.39 -15.18 -29.78
CA TRP A 230 -36.78 -16.31 -29.09
C TRP A 230 -37.49 -17.63 -29.46
N PRO A 231 -36.77 -18.76 -29.51
CA PRO A 231 -35.33 -18.92 -29.28
C PRO A 231 -34.46 -18.35 -30.43
N PHE A 232 -33.16 -18.15 -30.17
CA PHE A 232 -32.17 -17.73 -31.16
C PHE A 232 -32.04 -18.80 -32.27
N GLN A 233 -32.21 -18.41 -33.53
CA GLN A 233 -32.36 -19.34 -34.67
C GLN A 233 -31.46 -19.03 -35.87
N HIS A 234 -30.62 -18.00 -35.77
CA HIS A 234 -29.76 -17.59 -36.87
C HIS A 234 -28.68 -18.64 -37.15
N LYS A 235 -28.38 -18.90 -38.44
CA LYS A 235 -27.29 -19.80 -38.82
C LYS A 235 -25.97 -19.19 -38.33
N VAL A 236 -25.16 -20.02 -37.69
CA VAL A 236 -23.85 -19.63 -37.16
C VAL A 236 -22.79 -20.27 -38.04
N THR A 237 -21.82 -19.50 -38.50
CA THR A 237 -20.66 -20.00 -39.24
C THR A 237 -19.39 -19.63 -38.50
N PHE A 238 -18.59 -20.63 -38.17
CA PHE A 238 -17.26 -20.44 -37.64
C PHE A 238 -16.23 -20.71 -38.73
N THR A 239 -15.21 -19.88 -38.78
CA THR A 239 -14.12 -19.99 -39.75
C THR A 239 -12.79 -19.89 -39.03
N LEU A 240 -11.92 -20.89 -39.22
CA LEU A 240 -10.50 -20.81 -38.86
C LEU A 240 -9.75 -20.15 -40.01
N LEU A 241 -9.02 -19.07 -39.71
CA LEU A 241 -8.33 -18.29 -40.73
C LEU A 241 -6.90 -18.79 -40.93
N ASP A 242 -6.63 -19.36 -42.10
CA ASP A 242 -5.28 -19.47 -42.67
C ASP A 242 -4.69 -18.08 -42.95
N GLN A 243 -3.53 -17.79 -42.37
CA GLN A 243 -2.89 -16.47 -42.42
C GLN A 243 -1.90 -16.29 -43.57
N VAL A 244 -1.63 -17.34 -44.36
CA VAL A 244 -0.66 -17.30 -45.47
C VAL A 244 -1.33 -17.62 -46.80
N ASN A 245 -1.95 -18.81 -46.93
CA ASN A 245 -2.47 -19.28 -48.22
C ASN A 245 -3.95 -18.92 -48.42
N LYS A 246 -4.59 -18.34 -47.40
CA LYS A 246 -6.03 -18.00 -47.39
C LYS A 246 -6.95 -19.21 -47.60
N HIS A 247 -6.48 -20.42 -47.32
CA HIS A 247 -7.31 -21.63 -47.28
C HIS A 247 -8.03 -21.73 -45.93
N HIS A 248 -9.03 -20.87 -45.74
CA HIS A 248 -9.82 -20.86 -44.52
C HIS A 248 -10.71 -22.11 -44.41
N VAL A 249 -10.92 -22.58 -43.18
CA VAL A 249 -11.79 -23.73 -42.90
C VAL A 249 -13.04 -23.23 -42.20
N SER A 250 -14.20 -23.41 -42.85
CA SER A 250 -15.49 -22.95 -42.33
C SER A 250 -16.43 -24.10 -42.04
N THR A 251 -17.08 -24.05 -40.87
CA THR A 251 -18.14 -24.98 -40.47
C THR A 251 -19.32 -24.20 -39.93
N SER A 252 -20.53 -24.53 -40.40
CA SER A 252 -21.76 -23.88 -39.96
C SER A 252 -22.67 -24.85 -39.21
N PHE A 253 -23.47 -24.32 -38.30
CA PHE A 253 -24.58 -25.04 -37.69
C PHE A 253 -25.81 -24.14 -37.54
N ARG A 254 -26.99 -24.75 -37.37
CA ARG A 254 -28.22 -24.05 -37.01
C ARG A 254 -28.58 -24.37 -35.56
N PRO A 255 -28.83 -23.37 -34.71
CA PRO A 255 -29.30 -23.55 -33.35
C PRO A 255 -30.54 -24.45 -33.27
N LEU A 256 -30.53 -25.42 -32.35
CA LEU A 256 -31.70 -26.26 -32.09
C LEU A 256 -32.66 -25.53 -31.15
N GLN A 257 -33.91 -25.33 -31.59
CA GLN A 257 -34.93 -24.62 -30.82
C GLN A 257 -35.23 -25.26 -29.45
N THR A 258 -35.01 -26.57 -29.31
CA THR A 258 -35.22 -27.32 -28.07
C THR A 258 -34.07 -27.17 -27.07
N SER A 259 -32.91 -26.65 -27.49
CA SER A 259 -31.75 -26.49 -26.60
C SER A 259 -31.93 -25.27 -25.69
N SER A 260 -31.60 -25.44 -24.41
CA SER A 260 -31.56 -24.34 -23.43
C SER A 260 -30.53 -23.26 -23.79
N SER A 261 -29.47 -23.62 -24.51
CA SER A 261 -28.38 -22.72 -24.94
C SER A 261 -28.87 -21.52 -25.75
N PHE A 262 -29.98 -21.68 -26.48
CA PHE A 262 -30.51 -20.68 -27.42
C PHE A 262 -31.81 -20.04 -26.94
N GLN A 263 -32.27 -20.37 -25.73
CA GLN A 263 -33.41 -19.71 -25.11
C GLN A 263 -33.03 -18.28 -24.68
N ARG A 264 -34.03 -17.47 -24.38
CA ARG A 264 -33.81 -16.12 -23.83
C ARG A 264 -32.97 -16.21 -22.54
N PRO A 265 -31.82 -15.53 -22.47
CA PRO A 265 -30.96 -15.60 -21.28
C PRO A 265 -31.64 -15.08 -20.02
N MET A 266 -31.57 -15.89 -18.96
CA MET A 266 -31.98 -15.48 -17.60
C MET A 266 -30.77 -15.05 -16.75
N SER A 267 -29.62 -15.68 -16.99
CA SER A 267 -28.30 -15.34 -16.44
C SER A 267 -27.46 -14.54 -17.44
N GLU A 268 -26.29 -14.04 -17.03
CA GLU A 268 -25.38 -13.30 -17.91
C GLU A 268 -25.01 -14.08 -19.18
N ASN A 269 -24.79 -15.40 -19.02
CA ASN A 269 -24.41 -16.32 -20.09
C ASN A 269 -25.33 -17.54 -20.07
N ASN A 270 -25.75 -17.99 -21.26
CA ASN A 270 -26.32 -19.32 -21.44
C ASN A 270 -25.22 -20.40 -21.49
N VAL A 271 -25.64 -21.66 -21.50
CA VAL A 271 -24.74 -22.79 -21.79
C VAL A 271 -24.17 -22.63 -23.19
N ALA A 272 -22.87 -22.89 -23.34
CA ALA A 272 -22.18 -22.79 -24.62
C ALA A 272 -22.61 -23.93 -25.55
N SER A 273 -22.80 -23.64 -26.85
CA SER A 273 -23.16 -24.65 -27.84
C SER A 273 -22.46 -24.38 -29.17
N GLY A 274 -22.01 -25.44 -29.86
CA GLY A 274 -21.14 -25.32 -31.02
C GLY A 274 -20.50 -26.64 -31.42
N LEU A 275 -19.21 -26.60 -31.74
CA LEU A 275 -18.50 -27.67 -32.44
C LEU A 275 -17.35 -28.22 -31.57
N PRO A 276 -17.55 -29.35 -30.87
CA PRO A 276 -16.49 -30.01 -30.11
C PRO A 276 -15.30 -30.44 -30.99
N GLU A 277 -15.56 -30.91 -32.20
CA GLU A 277 -14.53 -31.35 -33.16
C GLU A 277 -14.38 -30.34 -34.29
N PHE A 278 -14.11 -29.08 -33.95
CA PHE A 278 -14.07 -28.01 -34.96
C PHE A 278 -12.88 -28.15 -35.92
N PHE A 279 -11.67 -28.37 -35.40
CA PHE A 279 -10.49 -28.52 -36.23
C PHE A 279 -9.43 -29.44 -35.59
N PRO A 280 -8.88 -30.45 -36.29
CA PRO A 280 -7.92 -31.39 -35.71
C PRO A 280 -6.60 -30.73 -35.26
N LEU A 281 -6.13 -31.05 -34.06
CA LEU A 281 -4.90 -30.48 -33.51
C LEU A 281 -3.64 -30.95 -34.25
N ASN A 282 -3.64 -32.19 -34.77
CA ASN A 282 -2.53 -32.71 -35.57
C ASN A 282 -2.35 -31.91 -36.87
N LEU A 283 -3.43 -31.43 -37.49
CA LEU A 283 -3.37 -30.56 -38.67
C LEU A 283 -3.01 -29.12 -38.30
N LEU A 284 -3.45 -28.65 -37.14
CA LEU A 284 -3.10 -27.31 -36.64
C LEU A 284 -1.61 -27.16 -36.38
N HIS A 285 -0.98 -28.22 -35.85
CA HIS A 285 0.44 -28.26 -35.49
C HIS A 285 1.31 -29.00 -36.53
N ALA A 286 0.76 -29.35 -37.70
CA ALA A 286 1.52 -30.01 -38.75
C ALA A 286 2.65 -29.11 -39.27
N SER A 287 3.76 -29.74 -39.67
CA SER A 287 4.85 -29.04 -40.36
C SER A 287 4.33 -28.40 -41.65
N GLY A 288 4.38 -27.07 -41.73
CA GLY A 288 3.83 -26.31 -42.86
C GLY A 288 2.39 -25.81 -42.68
N ALA A 289 1.77 -26.03 -41.51
CA ALA A 289 0.48 -25.42 -41.19
C ALA A 289 0.61 -23.90 -41.08
N THR A 290 -0.34 -23.17 -41.68
CA THR A 290 -0.31 -21.70 -41.81
C THR A 290 -1.42 -21.00 -41.01
N TYR A 291 -2.03 -21.72 -40.06
CA TYR A 291 -3.08 -21.19 -39.18
C TYR A 291 -2.51 -20.44 -37.97
N ILE A 292 -1.38 -20.92 -37.43
CA ILE A 292 -0.65 -20.24 -36.35
C ILE A 292 0.54 -19.51 -36.96
N CYS A 293 0.49 -18.19 -36.97
CA CYS A 293 1.58 -17.34 -37.46
C CYS A 293 1.92 -16.27 -36.42
N ASN A 294 3.21 -16.00 -36.21
CA ASN A 294 3.69 -15.04 -35.21
C ASN A 294 3.07 -15.25 -33.82
N ASN A 295 2.93 -16.51 -33.40
CA ASN A 295 2.28 -16.89 -32.14
C ASN A 295 0.82 -16.41 -32.01
N THR A 296 0.13 -16.24 -33.14
CA THR A 296 -1.27 -15.80 -33.19
C THR A 296 -2.14 -16.77 -33.97
N LEU A 297 -3.41 -16.87 -33.56
CA LEU A 297 -4.46 -17.68 -34.19
C LEU A 297 -5.68 -16.79 -34.39
N ALA A 298 -6.40 -16.93 -35.50
CA ALA A 298 -7.54 -16.08 -35.80
C ALA A 298 -8.78 -16.89 -36.21
N PHE A 299 -9.92 -16.52 -35.65
CA PHE A 299 -11.23 -17.07 -35.99
C PHE A 299 -12.16 -15.98 -36.44
N GLN A 300 -13.06 -16.31 -37.35
CA GLN A 300 -14.20 -15.48 -37.70
C GLN A 300 -15.49 -16.20 -37.33
N ALA A 301 -16.43 -15.47 -36.74
CA ALA A 301 -17.81 -15.92 -36.55
C ALA A 301 -18.74 -15.02 -37.37
N VAL A 302 -19.64 -15.64 -38.13
CA VAL A 302 -20.67 -14.94 -38.91
C VAL A 302 -22.04 -15.47 -38.53
N ILE A 303 -22.93 -14.55 -38.16
CA ILE A 303 -24.33 -14.83 -37.83
C ILE A 303 -25.19 -14.38 -39.01
N ASP A 304 -25.92 -15.33 -39.59
CA ASP A 304 -26.79 -15.05 -40.73
C ASP A 304 -28.07 -14.35 -40.27
N THR A 305 -28.03 -13.02 -40.30
CA THR A 305 -29.12 -12.12 -39.91
C THR A 305 -29.98 -11.68 -41.09
N LYS A 306 -29.62 -12.04 -42.32
CA LYS A 306 -30.39 -11.74 -43.53
C LYS A 306 -31.55 -12.71 -43.61
N ALA A 307 -32.74 -12.23 -43.25
CA ALA A 307 -34.00 -12.92 -43.45
C ALA A 307 -34.46 -12.79 -44.91
#